data_AF-A0A7K8IWB6-F1
#
_entry.id   AF-A0A7K8IWB6-F1
#
_cell.length_a   1.000
_cell.length_b   1.000
_cell.length_c   1.000
_cell.angle_alpha   90.00
_cell.angle_beta   90.00
_cell.angle_gamma   90.00
#
_symmetry.space_group_name_H-M   'P 1'
#
loop_
_entity.id
_entity.type
_entity.pdbx_description
1 polymer ?
#
loop_
_entity_poly.entity_id
_entity_poly.type
_entity_poly.pdbx_seq_one_letter_code
_entity_poly.pdbx_strand_id
1 'polypeptide(L)'
;TESKYHRHGGNLKTRSTELGSAVTGSSLTTVLPASTTVKKSIVLSSESRKELAKQAKATKEERRAQIDGRHRYLISRLADGIDLSEQQVEETIISDDKFQLIEQFFAPSGLKKLLFFYQDVLQQKLNTSSRSDGSTNSLPQKKLFITMGSTEDFTGTCAFFLRTSDEVITASNISQEVNFGMLDCTNGNILQGLEFFLSQIMIPALKSQQNWGAVKEGLKNSQIQEFLYSVDKFVATLSSSRQNIEDKIQLTEVDVDIYVRNLRNPSDYITAG
;
A
#
# COMPACT_ATOMS: atom_id res chain seq x y z
N THR A 1 -16.71 -40.23 -55.48
CA THR A 1 -17.68 -39.57 -54.58
C THR A 1 -16.97 -38.45 -53.85
N GLU A 2 -17.62 -37.30 -53.79
CA GLU A 2 -17.22 -35.92 -53.41
C GLU A 2 -16.20 -35.72 -52.26
N SER A 3 -15.21 -34.82 -52.43
CA SER A 3 -15.16 -33.39 -52.01
C SER A 3 -14.85 -33.24 -50.49
N LYS A 4 -13.97 -32.39 -49.95
CA LYS A 4 -13.50 -31.05 -50.30
C LYS A 4 -12.46 -30.65 -49.22
N TYR A 5 -11.21 -30.30 -49.52
CA TYR A 5 -10.39 -29.49 -48.60
C TYR A 5 -9.37 -28.65 -49.37
N HIS A 6 -9.52 -27.34 -49.26
CA HIS A 6 -8.67 -26.32 -49.89
C HIS A 6 -7.33 -26.18 -49.15
N ARG A 7 -6.25 -26.09 -49.93
CA ARG A 7 -4.93 -25.56 -49.52
C ARG A 7 -4.96 -24.03 -49.56
N HIS A 8 -4.40 -23.39 -48.53
CA HIS A 8 -3.77 -22.08 -48.67
C HIS A 8 -2.44 -22.08 -47.91
N GLY A 9 -1.36 -21.83 -48.65
CA GLY A 9 -0.02 -21.60 -48.14
C GLY A 9 0.14 -20.17 -47.63
N GLY A 10 1.05 -19.99 -46.67
CA GLY A 10 1.42 -18.67 -46.16
C GLY A 10 2.41 -17.93 -47.05
N ASN A 11 2.56 -16.62 -46.82
CA ASN A 11 3.86 -15.98 -46.63
C ASN A 11 3.73 -14.58 -46.01
N LEU A 12 4.80 -14.21 -45.31
CA LEU A 12 5.04 -13.04 -44.48
C LEU A 12 4.99 -11.70 -45.23
N LYS A 13 4.75 -10.61 -44.48
CA LYS A 13 5.41 -9.32 -44.75
C LYS A 13 5.59 -8.48 -43.48
N THR A 14 6.82 -8.45 -43.01
CA THR A 14 7.42 -7.46 -42.12
C THR A 14 7.54 -6.11 -42.83
N ARG A 15 7.44 -5.00 -42.08
CA ARG A 15 8.13 -3.75 -42.41
C ARG A 15 8.30 -2.86 -41.17
N SER A 16 9.51 -2.88 -40.61
CA SER A 16 10.09 -1.79 -39.83
C SER A 16 10.41 -0.60 -40.73
N THR A 17 10.35 0.62 -40.22
CA THR A 17 11.17 1.73 -40.72
C THR A 17 11.43 2.72 -39.57
N GLU A 18 12.70 2.83 -39.19
CA GLU A 18 13.28 3.86 -38.33
C GLU A 18 13.40 5.21 -39.06
N LEU A 19 13.52 6.30 -38.29
CA LEU A 19 14.25 7.56 -38.52
C LEU A 19 13.70 8.54 -37.46
N GLY A 20 14.45 9.20 -36.57
CA GLY A 20 15.81 9.70 -36.63
C GLY A 20 15.77 11.22 -36.47
N SER A 21 16.42 11.73 -35.41
CA SER A 21 17.08 13.06 -35.33
C SER A 21 16.31 14.35 -34.97
N ALA A 22 16.76 14.93 -33.83
CA ALA A 22 17.16 16.33 -33.58
C ALA A 22 16.15 17.49 -33.39
N VAL A 23 16.20 18.04 -32.16
CA VAL A 23 16.44 19.44 -31.74
C VAL A 23 16.07 20.57 -32.72
N THR A 24 15.19 21.45 -32.27
CA THR A 24 15.20 22.95 -32.28
C THR A 24 13.74 23.39 -32.05
N GLY A 25 13.39 24.12 -31.00
CA GLY A 25 13.67 25.54 -30.82
C GLY A 25 12.37 26.32 -31.05
N SER A 26 11.78 26.85 -29.97
CA SER A 26 11.15 28.18 -29.89
C SER A 26 10.08 28.19 -28.79
N SER A 27 10.45 28.83 -27.69
CA SER A 27 9.56 29.23 -26.61
C SER A 27 8.87 30.53 -27.04
N LEU A 28 7.54 30.53 -27.13
CA LEU A 28 6.75 31.75 -27.27
C LEU A 28 6.06 32.05 -25.95
N THR A 29 6.68 32.99 -25.24
CA THR A 29 6.17 33.70 -24.08
C THR A 29 4.85 34.39 -24.44
N THR A 30 3.75 33.98 -23.81
CA THR A 30 2.56 34.83 -23.69
C THR A 30 2.35 35.09 -22.21
N VAL A 31 2.68 36.32 -21.82
CA VAL A 31 2.50 36.88 -20.48
C VAL A 31 1.00 36.97 -20.18
N LEU A 32 0.54 36.26 -19.15
CA LEU A 32 -0.76 36.49 -18.51
C LEU A 32 -0.52 37.00 -17.09
N PRO A 33 -1.27 38.01 -16.63
CA PRO A 33 -0.98 38.71 -15.38
C PRO A 33 -1.28 37.84 -14.16
N ALA A 34 -0.44 38.01 -13.14
CA ALA A 34 -0.52 37.35 -11.84
C ALA A 34 -1.90 37.54 -11.18
N SER A 35 -2.66 36.45 -11.04
CA SER A 35 -3.68 36.35 -10.01
C SER A 35 -3.05 35.71 -8.78
N THR A 36 -2.83 36.51 -7.75
CA THR A 36 -2.53 36.02 -6.40
C THR A 36 -3.70 35.15 -5.93
N THR A 37 -3.57 33.83 -6.09
CA THR A 37 -4.42 32.86 -5.41
C THR A 37 -4.08 32.88 -3.92
N VAL A 38 -4.71 33.83 -3.23
CA VAL A 38 -4.89 33.79 -1.78
C VAL A 38 -5.58 32.46 -1.48
N LYS A 39 -4.85 31.55 -0.82
CA LYS A 39 -5.44 30.37 -0.17
C LYS A 39 -6.45 30.90 0.86
N LYS A 40 -7.72 31.02 0.48
CA LYS A 40 -8.80 31.33 1.40
C LYS A 40 -8.97 30.13 2.31
N SER A 41 -8.41 30.23 3.52
CA SER A 41 -8.78 29.37 4.64
C SER A 41 -10.29 29.45 4.79
N ILE A 42 -11.00 28.37 4.46
CA ILE A 42 -12.44 28.26 4.72
C ILE A 42 -12.56 28.12 6.23
N VAL A 43 -12.76 29.24 6.92
CA VAL A 43 -13.14 29.24 8.33
C VAL A 43 -14.59 28.76 8.38
N LEU A 44 -14.78 27.46 8.62
CA LEU A 44 -16.10 26.87 8.86
C LEU A 44 -16.78 27.61 10.03
N SER A 45 -18.03 28.02 9.83
CA SER A 45 -18.82 28.68 10.87
C SER A 45 -18.93 27.79 12.11
N SER A 46 -19.13 28.38 13.28
CA SER A 46 -19.35 27.63 14.52
C SER A 46 -20.54 26.66 14.43
N GLU A 47 -21.56 27.02 13.65
CA GLU A 47 -22.72 26.18 13.37
C GLU A 47 -22.38 25.01 12.46
N SER A 48 -21.64 25.23 11.36
CA SER A 48 -21.20 24.15 10.47
C SER A 48 -20.31 23.13 11.19
N ARG A 49 -19.44 23.57 12.09
CA ARG A 49 -18.62 22.66 12.91
C ARG A 49 -19.44 21.83 13.89
N LYS A 50 -20.44 22.45 14.53
CA LYS A 50 -21.37 21.72 15.42
C LYS A 50 -22.18 20.68 14.67
N GLU A 51 -22.68 21.02 13.49
CA GLU A 51 -23.46 20.08 12.68
C GLU A 51 -22.60 18.92 12.17
N LEU A 52 -21.38 19.18 11.71
CA LEU A 52 -20.45 18.14 11.27
C LEU A 52 -20.06 17.20 12.42
N ALA A 53 -19.84 17.73 13.63
CA ALA A 53 -19.58 16.92 14.81
C ALA A 53 -20.80 16.07 15.21
N LYS A 54 -22.01 16.61 15.10
CA LYS A 54 -23.26 15.88 15.35
C LYS A 54 -23.46 14.76 14.34
N GLN A 55 -23.21 15.02 13.06
CA GLN A 55 -23.28 14.00 12.01
C GLN A 55 -22.25 12.90 12.23
N ALA A 56 -20.99 13.25 12.52
CA ALA A 56 -19.94 12.27 12.82
C ALA A 56 -20.32 11.38 14.01
N LYS A 57 -20.93 11.95 15.06
CA LYS A 57 -21.44 11.17 16.20
C LYS A 57 -22.59 10.24 15.80
N ALA A 58 -23.55 10.71 15.00
CA ALA A 58 -24.67 9.89 14.54
C ALA A 58 -24.18 8.71 13.68
N THR A 59 -23.26 8.95 12.74
CA THR A 59 -22.66 7.90 11.91
C THR A 59 -21.94 6.84 12.76
N LYS A 60 -21.21 7.25 13.81
CA LYS A 60 -20.56 6.32 14.73
C LYS A 60 -21.57 5.44 15.46
N GLU A 61 -22.65 6.02 15.96
CA GLU A 61 -23.70 5.28 16.69
C GLU A 61 -24.40 4.27 15.76
N GLU A 62 -24.69 4.67 14.52
CA GLU A 62 -25.27 3.79 13.50
C GLU A 62 -24.33 2.60 13.20
N ARG A 63 -23.04 2.88 12.96
CA ARG A 63 -22.05 1.83 12.69
C ARG A 63 -21.84 0.92 13.90
N ARG A 64 -21.89 1.47 15.12
CA ARG A 64 -21.82 0.67 16.35
C ARG A 64 -23.00 -0.28 16.47
N ALA A 65 -24.18 0.12 16.02
CA ALA A 65 -25.35 -0.76 15.96
C ALA A 65 -25.23 -1.87 14.88
N GLN A 66 -24.39 -1.67 13.86
CA GLN A 66 -24.12 -2.68 12.81
C GLN A 66 -23.10 -3.75 13.25
N ILE A 67 -22.36 -3.53 14.34
CA ILE A 67 -21.34 -4.46 14.84
C ILE A 67 -22.01 -5.77 15.29
N ASP A 68 -21.77 -6.81 14.51
CA ASP A 68 -22.22 -8.18 14.76
C ASP A 68 -21.04 -9.13 15.07
N GLY A 69 -21.31 -10.44 15.12
CA GLY A 69 -20.27 -11.45 15.38
C GLY A 69 -19.12 -11.46 14.37
N ARG A 70 -19.35 -11.05 13.11
CA ARG A 70 -18.32 -10.99 12.07
C ARG A 70 -17.35 -9.85 12.37
N HIS A 71 -17.88 -8.69 12.71
CA HIS A 71 -17.09 -7.53 13.09
C HIS A 71 -16.27 -7.78 14.35
N ARG A 72 -16.89 -8.39 15.38
CA ARG A 72 -16.20 -8.73 16.63
C ARG A 72 -15.04 -9.70 16.39
N TYR A 73 -15.18 -10.66 15.47
CA TYR A 73 -14.08 -11.52 15.08
C TYR A 73 -12.90 -10.75 14.48
N LEU A 74 -13.16 -9.81 13.55
CA LEU A 74 -12.10 -8.97 12.97
C LEU A 74 -11.44 -8.09 14.05
N ILE A 75 -12.25 -7.46 14.91
CA ILE A 75 -11.79 -6.60 16.00
C ILE A 75 -10.88 -7.37 16.96
N SER A 76 -11.29 -8.56 17.38
CA SER A 76 -10.52 -9.41 18.30
C SER A 76 -9.18 -9.82 17.69
N ARG A 77 -9.15 -10.25 16.43
CA ARG A 77 -7.90 -10.59 15.73
C ARG A 77 -6.97 -9.39 15.55
N LEU A 78 -7.52 -8.21 15.26
CA LEU A 78 -6.73 -6.98 15.15
C LEU A 78 -6.17 -6.53 16.51
N ALA A 79 -6.98 -6.60 17.57
CA ALA A 79 -6.58 -6.28 18.93
C ALA A 79 -5.39 -7.16 19.36
N ASP A 80 -5.51 -8.48 19.18
CA ASP A 80 -4.44 -9.45 19.46
C ASP A 80 -3.18 -9.18 18.64
N GLY A 81 -3.32 -8.89 17.34
CA GLY A 81 -2.18 -8.72 16.43
C GLY A 81 -1.42 -7.41 16.64
N ILE A 82 -2.13 -6.32 16.93
CA ILE A 82 -1.58 -4.95 16.95
C ILE A 82 -1.29 -4.47 18.39
N ASP A 83 -1.63 -5.29 19.40
CA ASP A 83 -1.49 -4.98 20.83
C ASP A 83 -2.29 -3.72 21.22
N LEU A 84 -3.57 -3.71 20.83
CA LEU A 84 -4.55 -2.70 21.21
C LEU A 84 -5.74 -3.37 21.90
N SER A 85 -6.44 -2.65 22.76
CA SER A 85 -7.71 -3.20 23.31
C SER A 85 -8.78 -3.29 22.22
N GLU A 86 -9.66 -4.29 22.31
CA GLU A 86 -10.81 -4.42 21.40
C GLU A 86 -11.65 -3.14 21.36
N GLN A 87 -11.80 -2.43 22.48
CA GLN A 87 -12.51 -1.15 22.54
C GLN A 87 -11.84 -0.05 21.71
N GLN A 88 -10.50 0.05 21.74
CA GLN A 88 -9.76 1.01 20.93
C GLN A 88 -9.87 0.68 19.44
N VAL A 89 -9.78 -0.61 19.09
CA VAL A 89 -9.91 -1.07 17.71
C VAL A 89 -11.32 -0.79 17.18
N GLU A 90 -12.36 -1.15 17.95
CA GLU A 90 -13.76 -0.87 17.58
C GLU A 90 -13.99 0.62 17.34
N GLU A 91 -13.61 1.48 18.31
CA GLU A 91 -13.80 2.93 18.19
C GLU A 91 -13.07 3.50 16.96
N THR A 92 -11.88 2.97 16.66
CA THR A 92 -11.12 3.39 15.48
C THR A 92 -11.79 2.96 14.18
N ILE A 93 -12.27 1.71 14.11
CA ILE A 93 -12.93 1.15 12.94
C ILE A 93 -14.24 1.87 12.63
N ILE A 94 -15.12 2.08 13.63
CA ILE A 94 -16.41 2.76 13.40
C ILE A 94 -16.21 4.23 13.00
N SER A 95 -15.08 4.82 13.39
CA SER A 95 -14.68 6.18 13.02
C SER A 95 -14.05 6.28 11.64
N ASP A 96 -13.69 5.17 11.00
CA ASP A 96 -12.95 5.16 9.73
C ASP A 96 -13.88 5.48 8.55
N ASP A 97 -13.46 6.36 7.66
CA ASP A 97 -14.25 6.74 6.49
C ASP A 97 -14.46 5.56 5.53
N LYS A 98 -13.54 4.58 5.53
CA LYS A 98 -13.60 3.38 4.69
C LYS A 98 -14.27 2.19 5.38
N PHE A 99 -15.04 2.40 6.46
CA PHE A 99 -15.77 1.35 7.18
C PHE A 99 -16.58 0.41 6.27
N GLN A 100 -17.18 0.94 5.20
CA GLN A 100 -17.97 0.16 4.24
C GLN A 100 -17.20 -0.97 3.53
N LEU A 101 -15.86 -0.92 3.50
CA LEU A 101 -15.04 -2.00 2.94
C LEU A 101 -15.18 -3.30 3.73
N ILE A 102 -15.55 -3.23 5.02
CA ILE A 102 -15.81 -4.41 5.85
C ILE A 102 -17.04 -5.17 5.33
N GLU A 103 -18.13 -4.47 5.00
CA GLU A 103 -19.32 -5.13 4.44
C GLU A 103 -19.07 -5.66 3.03
N GLN A 104 -18.29 -4.94 2.22
CA GLN A 104 -17.87 -5.43 0.90
C GLN A 104 -16.99 -6.68 1.00
N PHE A 105 -16.19 -6.82 2.06
CA PHE A 105 -15.42 -8.02 2.35
C PHE A 105 -16.33 -9.20 2.74
N PHE A 106 -17.42 -8.94 3.48
CA PHE A 106 -18.35 -9.98 3.88
C PHE A 106 -19.34 -10.42 2.79
N ALA A 107 -19.57 -9.58 1.79
CA ALA A 107 -20.51 -9.85 0.70
C ALA A 107 -20.18 -11.14 -0.09
N PRO A 108 -21.17 -11.78 -0.74
CA PRO A 108 -20.90 -12.84 -1.72
C PRO A 108 -20.04 -12.30 -2.87
N SER A 109 -19.03 -13.06 -3.29
CA SER A 109 -17.99 -12.60 -4.23
C SER A 109 -17.37 -11.25 -3.84
N GLY A 110 -17.28 -11.00 -2.54
CA GLY A 110 -16.77 -9.76 -1.96
C GLY A 110 -15.27 -9.58 -2.10
N LEU A 111 -14.74 -8.55 -1.43
CA LEU A 111 -13.31 -8.27 -1.43
C LEU A 111 -12.53 -9.49 -0.91
N LYS A 112 -11.50 -9.92 -1.66
CA LYS A 112 -10.64 -11.03 -1.26
C LYS A 112 -9.65 -10.67 -0.15
N LYS A 113 -9.43 -9.38 0.04
CA LYS A 113 -8.53 -8.82 1.05
C LYS A 113 -9.17 -7.62 1.72
N LEU A 114 -8.93 -7.49 3.02
CA LEU A 114 -9.24 -6.31 3.80
C LEU A 114 -7.95 -5.91 4.54
N LEU A 115 -7.49 -4.68 4.36
CA LEU A 115 -6.18 -4.23 4.85
C LEU A 115 -6.35 -3.12 5.89
N PHE A 116 -5.51 -3.20 6.92
CA PHE A 116 -5.40 -2.23 7.99
C PHE A 116 -3.94 -1.85 8.18
N PHE A 117 -3.66 -0.55 8.21
CA PHE A 117 -2.35 -0.05 8.59
C PHE A 117 -2.38 0.46 10.02
N TYR A 118 -1.34 0.13 10.77
CA TYR A 118 -1.04 0.69 12.07
C TYR A 118 0.35 1.31 12.05
N GLN A 119 0.40 2.61 11.87
CA GLN A 119 1.63 3.35 11.67
C GLN A 119 1.51 4.79 12.14
N ASP A 120 2.65 5.48 12.23
CA ASP A 120 2.67 6.89 12.57
C ASP A 120 2.07 7.74 11.45
N VAL A 121 1.08 8.56 11.80
CA VAL A 121 0.45 9.50 10.89
C VAL A 121 0.68 10.92 11.42
N LEU A 122 1.14 11.81 10.54
CA LEU A 122 1.25 13.24 10.85
C LEU A 122 -0.15 13.84 10.93
N GLN A 123 -0.71 13.90 12.14
CA GLN A 123 -1.94 14.66 12.36
C GLN A 123 -1.60 16.15 12.42
N GLN A 124 -2.01 16.90 11.41
CA GLN A 124 -2.25 18.32 11.59
C GLN A 124 -3.38 18.45 12.61
N LYS A 125 -3.07 18.95 13.82
CA LYS A 125 -4.11 19.34 14.79
C LYS A 125 -5.00 20.39 14.14
N LEU A 126 -6.12 19.96 13.58
CA LEU A 126 -7.25 20.82 13.28
C LEU A 126 -7.94 21.15 14.60
N ASN A 127 -7.35 22.13 15.30
CA ASN A 127 -8.00 23.03 16.25
C ASN A 127 -8.92 22.40 17.29
N THR A 128 -8.34 21.81 18.34
CA THR A 128 -8.92 21.93 19.69
C THR A 128 -8.42 23.23 20.30
N SER A 129 -9.33 24.18 20.44
CA SER A 129 -9.11 25.50 21.02
C SER A 129 -8.56 25.44 22.44
N SER A 130 -7.29 25.80 22.60
CA SER A 130 -6.78 26.55 23.75
C SER A 130 -5.51 27.30 23.33
N ARG A 131 -5.41 28.55 23.77
CA ARG A 131 -4.42 29.55 23.37
C ARG A 131 -2.98 29.14 23.78
N SER A 132 -2.05 29.87 23.15
CA SER A 132 -0.61 30.11 23.41
C SER A 132 0.45 29.15 22.85
N ASP A 133 1.41 29.81 22.19
CA ASP A 133 2.72 29.46 21.66
C ASP A 133 2.86 28.70 20.33
N GLY A 134 3.51 29.41 19.40
CA GLY A 134 3.80 29.03 18.03
C GLY A 134 4.87 27.95 17.92
N SER A 135 4.51 26.73 18.29
CA SER A 135 5.14 25.53 17.74
C SER A 135 4.05 24.65 17.13
N THR A 136 4.01 24.57 15.80
CA THR A 136 3.27 23.53 15.09
C THR A 136 4.06 22.23 15.17
N ASN A 137 4.27 21.71 16.39
CA ASN A 137 4.87 20.40 16.58
C ASN A 137 3.75 19.36 16.42
N SER A 138 3.47 18.97 15.16
CA SER A 138 2.69 17.76 14.89
C SER A 138 3.54 16.56 15.27
N LEU A 139 3.36 16.08 16.50
CA LEU A 139 3.97 14.83 16.94
C LEU A 139 3.33 13.67 16.15
N PRO A 140 4.14 12.77 15.56
CA PRO A 140 3.62 11.56 14.94
C PRO A 140 2.82 10.76 15.97
N GLN A 141 1.64 10.27 15.59
CA GLN A 141 0.83 9.39 16.42
C GLN A 141 0.52 8.12 15.67
N LYS A 142 0.74 6.98 16.32
CA LYS A 142 0.31 5.69 15.80
C LYS A 142 -1.21 5.68 15.63
N LYS A 143 -1.66 5.37 14.42
CA LYS A 143 -3.08 5.31 14.07
C LYS A 143 -3.35 4.02 13.32
N LEU A 144 -4.42 3.33 13.74
CA LEU A 144 -5.03 2.23 13.00
C LEU A 144 -6.02 2.81 11.98
N PHE A 145 -6.00 2.35 10.74
CA PHE A 145 -6.99 2.75 9.73
C PHE A 145 -7.12 1.71 8.61
N ILE A 146 -8.26 1.71 7.94
CA ILE A 146 -8.56 0.83 6.80
C ILE A 146 -7.93 1.44 5.54
N THR A 147 -7.33 0.61 4.69
CA THR A 147 -6.68 1.06 3.44
C THR A 147 -6.92 0.09 2.27
N MET A 148 -6.77 0.61 1.05
CA MET A 148 -6.69 -0.19 -0.18
C MET A 148 -5.25 -0.56 -0.56
N GLY A 149 -4.26 0.03 0.13
CA GLY A 149 -2.82 -0.19 -0.08
C GLY A 149 -2.24 0.49 -1.32
N SER A 150 -2.96 1.42 -1.94
CA SER A 150 -2.56 2.06 -3.21
C SER A 150 -2.23 3.55 -3.08
N THR A 151 -2.61 4.20 -1.98
CA THR A 151 -2.58 5.66 -1.85
C THR A 151 -1.75 6.15 -0.68
N GLU A 152 -1.55 5.32 0.34
CA GLU A 152 -0.84 5.65 1.57
C GLU A 152 0.57 5.05 1.55
N ASP A 153 1.56 5.81 1.97
CA ASP A 153 2.89 5.28 2.28
C ASP A 153 2.77 4.25 3.40
N PHE A 154 3.53 3.16 3.31
CA PHE A 154 3.49 2.09 4.30
C PHE A 154 4.78 2.05 5.12
N THR A 155 4.69 2.40 6.40
CA THR A 155 5.87 2.61 7.27
C THR A 155 5.77 1.90 8.63
N GLY A 156 4.67 1.22 8.91
CA GLY A 156 4.47 0.50 10.17
C GLY A 156 4.00 -0.93 9.94
N THR A 157 2.95 -1.32 10.66
CA THR A 157 2.41 -2.67 10.63
C THR A 157 1.21 -2.76 9.69
N CYS A 158 1.19 -3.75 8.81
CA CYS A 158 0.05 -4.09 7.97
C CYS A 158 -0.61 -5.33 8.55
N ALA A 159 -1.85 -5.19 9.02
CA ALA A 159 -2.70 -6.30 9.39
C ALA A 159 -3.72 -6.52 8.26
N PHE A 160 -3.96 -7.78 7.89
CA PHE A 160 -4.80 -8.10 6.77
C PHE A 160 -5.64 -9.34 7.00
N PHE A 161 -6.82 -9.34 6.39
CA PHE A 161 -7.70 -10.49 6.33
C PHE A 161 -7.82 -10.95 4.89
N LEU A 162 -7.62 -12.23 4.66
CA LEU A 162 -7.78 -12.88 3.35
C LEU A 162 -8.90 -13.90 3.42
N ARG A 163 -9.70 -13.95 2.36
CA ARG A 163 -10.66 -15.02 2.14
C ARG A 163 -10.37 -15.71 0.82
N THR A 164 -10.45 -17.04 0.81
CA THR A 164 -10.14 -17.87 -0.35
C THR A 164 -11.40 -18.21 -1.17
N SER A 165 -12.56 -18.28 -0.52
CA SER A 165 -13.84 -18.58 -1.17
C SER A 165 -14.59 -17.33 -1.65
N ASP A 166 -15.59 -17.53 -2.51
CA ASP A 166 -16.57 -16.52 -2.95
C ASP A 166 -17.87 -16.54 -2.13
N GLU A 167 -17.96 -17.40 -1.12
CA GLU A 167 -19.14 -17.56 -0.26
C GLU A 167 -19.40 -16.34 0.63
N VAL A 168 -20.65 -16.04 0.95
CA VAL A 168 -20.95 -14.95 1.90
C VAL A 168 -20.30 -15.23 3.26
N ILE A 169 -19.65 -14.23 3.87
CA ILE A 169 -19.09 -14.35 5.21
C ILE A 169 -20.20 -14.11 6.22
N THR A 170 -20.39 -15.11 7.08
CA THR A 170 -21.38 -15.15 8.15
C THR A 170 -20.68 -15.29 9.49
N ALA A 171 -21.36 -14.96 10.60
CA ALA A 171 -20.79 -15.13 11.93
C ALA A 171 -20.41 -16.60 12.24
N SER A 172 -21.04 -17.58 11.58
CA SER A 172 -20.76 -19.01 11.75
C SER A 172 -19.57 -19.52 10.94
N ASN A 173 -19.25 -18.93 9.79
CA ASN A 173 -18.18 -19.43 8.92
C ASN A 173 -16.89 -18.60 8.96
N ILE A 174 -16.93 -17.38 9.53
CA ILE A 174 -15.82 -16.42 9.44
C ILE A 174 -14.49 -17.00 9.95
N SER A 175 -14.50 -17.81 10.99
CA SER A 175 -13.28 -18.42 11.54
C SER A 175 -12.63 -19.47 10.63
N GLN A 176 -13.38 -20.03 9.68
CA GLN A 176 -12.90 -21.01 8.70
C GLN A 176 -12.56 -20.35 7.37
N GLU A 177 -13.36 -19.37 6.96
CA GLU A 177 -13.25 -18.72 5.65
C GLU A 177 -12.23 -17.56 5.63
N VAL A 178 -11.95 -16.96 6.78
CA VAL A 178 -11.12 -15.76 6.89
C VAL A 178 -9.82 -16.05 7.62
N ASN A 179 -8.72 -15.85 6.90
CA ASN A 179 -7.36 -15.94 7.41
C ASN A 179 -6.87 -14.56 7.82
N PHE A 180 -6.35 -14.44 9.04
CA PHE A 180 -5.70 -13.24 9.52
C PHE A 180 -4.19 -13.36 9.34
N GLY A 181 -3.55 -12.30 8.86
CA GLY A 181 -2.11 -12.20 8.76
C GLY A 181 -1.62 -10.80 9.10
N MET A 182 -0.36 -10.71 9.47
CA MET A 182 0.30 -9.46 9.79
C MET A 182 1.69 -9.41 9.19
N LEU A 183 2.08 -8.23 8.75
CA LEU A 183 3.39 -7.94 8.23
C LEU A 183 3.91 -6.68 8.93
N ASP A 184 4.97 -6.84 9.72
CA ASP A 184 5.65 -5.71 10.32
C ASP A 184 6.68 -5.15 9.34
N CYS A 185 6.54 -3.87 9.02
CA CYS A 185 7.44 -3.12 8.16
C CYS A 185 7.91 -1.83 8.81
N THR A 186 7.82 -1.77 10.14
CA THR A 186 8.43 -0.72 10.94
C THR A 186 9.91 -0.63 10.57
N ASN A 187 10.38 0.56 10.20
CA ASN A 187 11.71 0.84 9.60
C ASN A 187 11.82 0.67 8.07
N GLY A 188 10.69 0.64 7.36
CA GLY A 188 10.64 0.89 5.92
C GLY A 188 11.05 -0.27 5.02
N ASN A 189 11.22 -1.48 5.58
CA ASN A 189 11.69 -2.63 4.82
C ASN A 189 10.61 -3.70 4.65
N ILE A 190 9.61 -3.39 3.83
CA ILE A 190 8.61 -4.36 3.36
C ILE A 190 9.24 -5.64 2.84
N LEU A 191 10.40 -5.53 2.18
CA LEU A 191 11.14 -6.67 1.65
C LEU A 191 11.68 -7.54 2.79
N GLN A 192 12.18 -6.95 3.88
CA GLN A 192 12.61 -7.68 5.07
C GLN A 192 11.43 -8.41 5.74
N GLY A 193 10.29 -7.74 5.91
CA GLY A 193 9.10 -8.36 6.48
C GLY A 193 8.64 -9.56 5.65
N LEU A 194 8.63 -9.41 4.32
CA LEU A 194 8.25 -10.47 3.40
C LEU A 194 9.29 -11.61 3.34
N GLU A 195 10.58 -11.27 3.34
CA GLU A 195 11.70 -12.22 3.41
C GLU A 195 11.60 -13.07 4.68
N PHE A 196 11.37 -12.43 5.83
CA PHE A 196 11.18 -13.10 7.10
C PHE A 196 9.96 -14.03 7.07
N PHE A 197 8.80 -13.53 6.64
CA PHE A 197 7.58 -14.32 6.55
C PHE A 197 7.75 -15.56 5.66
N LEU A 198 8.37 -15.39 4.49
CA LEU A 198 8.56 -16.50 3.56
C LEU A 198 9.61 -17.51 4.07
N SER A 199 10.76 -17.02 4.56
CA SER A 199 11.87 -17.88 5.00
C SER A 199 11.58 -18.62 6.31
N GLN A 200 11.00 -17.93 7.30
CA GLN A 200 10.84 -18.46 8.65
C GLN A 200 9.50 -19.17 8.88
N ILE A 201 8.46 -18.81 8.11
CA ILE A 201 7.11 -19.31 8.35
C ILE A 201 6.64 -20.16 7.16
N MET A 202 6.54 -19.57 5.95
CA MET A 202 5.91 -20.25 4.82
C MET A 202 6.71 -21.42 4.27
N ILE A 203 8.01 -21.25 4.02
CA ILE A 203 8.85 -22.34 3.47
C ILE A 203 8.89 -23.54 4.42
N PRO A 204 9.15 -23.39 5.74
CA PRO A 204 9.08 -24.50 6.68
C PRO A 204 7.68 -25.15 6.74
N ALA A 205 6.61 -24.36 6.69
CA ALA A 205 5.24 -24.89 6.66
C ALA A 205 4.99 -25.71 5.39
N LEU A 206 5.40 -25.22 4.22
CA LEU A 206 5.29 -25.94 2.95
C LEU A 206 6.15 -27.21 2.96
N LYS A 207 7.37 -27.16 3.50
CA LYS A 207 8.25 -28.34 3.61
C LYS A 207 7.74 -29.38 4.62
N SER A 208 6.93 -29.01 5.59
CA SER A 208 6.31 -29.95 6.54
C SER A 208 4.95 -30.48 6.07
N GLN A 209 4.40 -29.92 4.99
CA GLN A 209 3.10 -30.30 4.44
C GLN A 209 3.10 -31.76 3.97
N GLN A 210 2.18 -32.54 4.52
CA GLN A 210 2.00 -33.95 4.15
C GLN A 210 1.03 -34.13 2.98
N ASN A 211 0.05 -33.22 2.86
CA ASN A 211 -0.99 -33.31 1.85
C ASN A 211 -0.80 -32.23 0.77
N TRP A 212 -0.44 -32.68 -0.44
CA TRP A 212 -0.31 -31.83 -1.63
C TRP A 212 -1.49 -32.02 -2.60
N GLY A 213 -2.65 -32.40 -2.08
CA GLY A 213 -3.88 -32.59 -2.85
C GLY A 213 -3.79 -33.75 -3.83
N ALA A 214 -3.88 -33.45 -5.12
CA ALA A 214 -3.84 -34.46 -6.18
C ALA A 214 -2.47 -35.17 -6.30
N VAL A 215 -1.39 -34.54 -5.81
CA VAL A 215 -0.03 -35.08 -5.90
C VAL A 215 0.27 -35.95 -4.68
N LYS A 216 0.01 -37.26 -4.82
CA LYS A 216 0.15 -38.24 -3.72
C LYS A 216 1.60 -38.50 -3.29
N GLU A 217 2.56 -38.24 -4.18
CA GLU A 217 3.99 -38.41 -3.91
C GLU A 217 4.56 -37.31 -2.99
N GLY A 218 3.82 -36.22 -2.78
CA GLY A 218 4.23 -35.09 -1.95
C GLY A 218 5.62 -34.60 -2.29
N LEU A 219 6.49 -34.43 -1.27
CA LEU A 219 7.87 -33.97 -1.46
C LEU A 219 8.73 -34.88 -2.35
N LYS A 220 8.35 -36.13 -2.63
CA LYS A 220 9.13 -36.97 -3.57
C LYS A 220 8.88 -36.58 -5.03
N ASN A 221 7.82 -35.84 -5.30
CA ASN A 221 7.48 -35.39 -6.63
C ASN A 221 8.42 -34.27 -7.09
N SER A 222 8.97 -34.40 -8.31
CA SER A 222 9.92 -33.43 -8.84
C SER A 222 9.32 -32.03 -9.03
N GLN A 223 8.04 -31.93 -9.37
CA GLN A 223 7.36 -30.64 -9.56
C GLN A 223 7.21 -29.88 -8.23
N ILE A 224 6.93 -30.59 -7.14
CA ILE A 224 6.86 -30.00 -5.80
C ILE A 224 8.25 -29.52 -5.36
N GLN A 225 9.30 -30.31 -5.63
CA GLN A 225 10.68 -29.90 -5.34
C GLN A 225 11.09 -28.67 -6.15
N GLU A 226 10.75 -28.61 -7.44
CA GLU A 226 11.03 -27.46 -8.30
C GLU A 226 10.26 -26.20 -7.85
N PHE A 227 9.01 -26.36 -7.42
CA PHE A 227 8.23 -25.27 -6.82
C PHE A 227 8.88 -24.74 -5.55
N LEU A 228 9.22 -25.62 -4.59
CA LEU A 228 9.88 -25.22 -3.34
C LEU A 228 11.23 -24.55 -3.61
N TYR A 229 12.01 -25.08 -4.55
CA TYR A 229 13.25 -24.45 -5.00
C TYR A 229 13.02 -23.06 -5.60
N SER A 230 11.95 -22.88 -6.38
CA SER A 230 11.59 -21.58 -6.94
C SER A 230 11.21 -20.57 -5.86
N VAL A 231 10.50 -21.01 -4.80
CA VAL A 231 10.17 -20.17 -3.64
C VAL A 231 11.44 -19.81 -2.85
N ASP A 232 12.32 -20.78 -2.57
CA ASP A 232 13.61 -20.51 -1.91
C ASP A 232 14.46 -19.50 -2.73
N LYS A 233 14.53 -19.68 -4.06
CA LYS A 233 15.23 -18.76 -4.96
C LYS A 233 14.62 -17.36 -4.98
N PHE A 234 13.28 -17.27 -4.93
CA PHE A 234 12.59 -15.98 -4.84
C PHE A 234 12.97 -15.25 -3.55
N VAL A 235 12.98 -15.93 -2.40
CA VAL A 235 13.42 -15.35 -1.13
C VAL A 235 14.88 -14.90 -1.17
N ALA A 236 15.78 -15.69 -1.76
CA ALA A 236 17.17 -15.30 -1.95
C ALA A 236 17.31 -14.02 -2.82
N THR A 237 16.48 -13.91 -3.86
CA THR A 237 16.43 -12.73 -4.75
C THR A 237 15.91 -11.49 -4.01
N LEU A 238 14.90 -11.65 -3.16
CA LEU A 238 14.40 -10.57 -2.29
C LEU A 238 15.50 -10.09 -1.33
N SER A 239 16.21 -11.01 -0.69
CA SER A 239 17.31 -10.70 0.24
C SER A 239 18.42 -9.90 -0.46
N SER A 240 18.83 -10.32 -1.66
CA SER A 240 19.82 -9.58 -2.46
C SER A 240 19.32 -8.20 -2.89
N SER A 241 18.05 -8.10 -3.27
CA SER A 241 17.43 -6.82 -3.67
C SER A 241 17.35 -5.85 -2.49
N ARG A 242 17.03 -6.36 -1.29
CA ARG A 242 17.05 -5.60 -0.04
C ARG A 242 18.44 -5.03 0.25
N GLN A 243 19.48 -5.87 0.20
CA GLN A 243 20.87 -5.44 0.42
C GLN A 243 21.29 -4.36 -0.59
N ASN A 244 20.95 -4.52 -1.87
CA ASN A 244 21.25 -3.54 -2.90
C ASN A 244 20.54 -2.18 -2.67
N ILE A 245 19.36 -2.17 -2.07
CA ILE A 245 18.62 -0.94 -1.73
C ILE A 245 19.22 -0.27 -0.48
N GLU A 246 19.64 -1.06 0.52
CA GLU A 246 20.30 -0.56 1.73
C GLU A 246 21.68 0.06 1.43
N ASP A 247 22.43 -0.54 0.49
CA ASP A 247 23.74 -0.04 0.05
C ASP A 247 23.65 1.17 -0.91
N LYS A 248 22.47 1.78 -1.06
CA LYS A 248 22.26 2.90 -1.98
C LYS A 248 22.99 4.15 -1.50
N ILE A 249 24.06 4.52 -2.20
CA ILE A 249 24.70 5.83 -2.10
C ILE A 249 23.70 6.88 -2.61
N GLN A 250 23.18 7.72 -1.71
CA GLN A 250 22.47 8.92 -2.12
C GLN A 250 23.51 9.95 -2.59
N LEU A 251 23.55 10.17 -3.91
CA LEU A 251 24.36 11.25 -4.47
C LEU A 251 23.74 12.58 -4.05
N THR A 252 24.51 13.40 -3.34
CA THR A 252 24.10 14.75 -2.94
C THR A 252 23.82 15.58 -4.19
N GLU A 253 22.71 16.33 -4.19
CA GLU A 253 22.47 17.35 -5.21
C GLU A 253 23.56 18.41 -5.07
N VAL A 254 24.40 18.53 -6.10
CA VAL A 254 25.46 19.55 -6.12
C VAL A 254 24.78 20.89 -6.33
N ASP A 255 24.93 21.80 -5.37
CA ASP A 255 24.47 23.18 -5.51
C ASP A 255 25.34 23.91 -6.56
N VAL A 256 24.92 23.78 -7.83
CA VAL A 256 25.63 24.34 -8.98
C VAL A 256 25.70 25.87 -8.89
N ASP A 257 24.76 26.51 -8.18
CA ASP A 257 24.71 27.96 -8.02
C ASP A 257 25.93 28.48 -7.24
N ILE A 258 26.45 27.72 -6.27
CA ILE A 258 27.66 28.12 -5.52
C ILE A 258 28.88 28.14 -6.43
N TYR A 259 28.98 27.19 -7.36
CA TYR A 259 30.12 27.09 -8.28
C TYR A 259 30.00 28.10 -9.44
N VAL A 260 28.78 28.34 -9.94
CA VAL A 260 28.54 29.24 -11.07
C VAL A 260 28.59 30.72 -10.67
N ARG A 261 28.16 31.09 -9.46
CA ARG A 261 28.21 32.50 -8.98
C ARG A 261 29.63 33.05 -8.83
N ASN A 262 30.63 32.17 -8.71
CA ASN A 262 32.03 32.56 -8.58
C ASN A 262 32.76 32.74 -9.92
N LEU A 263 32.13 32.37 -11.04
CA LEU A 263 32.68 32.56 -12.39
C LEU A 263 32.26 33.94 -12.91
N ARG A 264 33.19 34.89 -12.97
CA ARG A 264 32.90 36.29 -13.35
C ARG A 264 33.48 36.68 -14.70
N ASN A 265 34.49 35.97 -15.19
CA ASN A 265 35.13 36.26 -16.47
C ASN A 265 35.45 34.98 -17.28
N PRO A 266 35.67 35.08 -18.61
CA PRO A 266 35.88 33.91 -19.46
C PRO A 266 37.05 33.00 -19.07
N SER A 267 38.08 33.53 -18.40
CA SER A 267 39.25 32.79 -17.94
C SER A 267 38.94 31.85 -16.77
N ASP A 268 37.91 32.18 -15.97
CA ASP A 268 37.50 31.38 -14.81
C ASP A 268 36.94 30.01 -15.24
N TYR A 269 36.35 29.93 -16.45
CA TYR A 269 35.82 28.68 -17.01
C TYR A 269 36.92 27.69 -17.41
N ILE A 270 38.13 28.16 -17.71
CA ILE A 270 39.26 27.30 -18.12
C ILE A 270 39.89 26.60 -16.90
N THR A 271 39.74 27.19 -15.71
CA THR A 271 40.37 26.70 -14.47
C THR A 271 39.41 25.80 -13.64
N ALA A 272 38.12 25.82 -13.94
CA ALA A 272 37.08 25.05 -13.23
C ALA A 272 36.75 23.68 -13.86
N GLY A 273 37.46 23.29 -14.93
CA GLY A 273 37.29 22.02 -15.65
C GLY A 273 38.25 20.92 -15.20
#